data_AF-A0AA42WCP9-F1
#
_entry.id   AF-A0AA42WCP9-F1
#
_cell.length_a   1.000
_cell.length_b   1.000
_cell.length_c   1.000
_cell.angle_alpha   90.00
_cell.angle_beta   90.00
_cell.angle_gamma   90.00
#
_symmetry.space_group_name_H-M   'P 1'
#
loop_
_entity.id
_entity.type
_entity.pdbx_description
1 polymer ?
#
loop_
_entity_poly.entity_id
_entity_poly.type
_entity_poly.pdbx_seq_one_letter_code
_entity_poly.pdbx_strand_id
1 'polypeptide(L)'
;MNDQLQAALADIIGKTGEAVSDGVGFLKAELPSVIQQLLYWKIASSFLGMVITLAFTYAAFVFIRRGFRSAADFPPQKNSYDDDPRFWMRFWLTVVSAGLGLVSFVCVLNSFTWLKIWIAPKVYLIEYAASLAK
;
A
#
# COMPACT_ATOMS: atom_id res chain seq x y z
N MET A 1 24.79 -37.98 -45.36
CA MET A 1 25.20 -36.82 -44.52
C MET A 1 24.08 -35.81 -44.31
N ASN A 2 23.19 -35.57 -45.28
CA ASN A 2 22.07 -34.63 -45.14
C ASN A 2 20.95 -35.19 -44.22
N ASP A 3 20.65 -36.48 -44.31
CA ASP A 3 19.57 -37.12 -43.55
C ASP A 3 19.84 -37.19 -42.03
N GLN A 4 21.09 -37.40 -41.61
CA GLN A 4 21.48 -37.35 -40.20
C GLN A 4 21.39 -35.94 -39.63
N LEU A 5 21.69 -34.91 -40.43
CA LEU A 5 21.60 -33.51 -40.01
C LEU A 5 20.13 -33.06 -39.89
N GLN A 6 19.27 -33.49 -40.81
CA GLN A 6 17.83 -33.29 -40.73
C GLN A 6 17.20 -34.04 -39.54
N ALA A 7 17.62 -35.27 -39.27
CA ALA A 7 17.18 -36.04 -38.10
C ALA A 7 17.61 -35.38 -36.79
N ALA A 8 18.84 -34.88 -36.70
CA ALA A 8 19.33 -34.14 -35.52
C ALA A 8 18.59 -32.80 -35.32
N LEU A 9 18.28 -32.07 -36.40
CA LEU A 9 17.49 -30.85 -36.32
C LEU A 9 16.04 -31.12 -35.88
N ALA A 10 15.42 -32.18 -36.40
CA ALA A 10 14.08 -32.59 -36.01
C ALA A 10 14.03 -33.01 -34.52
N ASP A 11 15.05 -33.72 -34.03
CA ASP A 11 15.18 -34.10 -32.62
C ASP A 11 15.38 -32.89 -31.70
N ILE A 12 16.17 -31.90 -32.12
CA ILE A 12 16.35 -30.63 -31.38
C ILE A 12 15.05 -29.82 -31.36
N ILE A 13 14.33 -29.73 -32.49
CA ILE A 13 13.03 -29.05 -32.56
C ILE A 13 12.00 -29.76 -31.68
N GLY A 14 11.98 -31.10 -31.70
CA GLY A 14 11.11 -31.92 -30.85
C GLY A 14 11.37 -31.69 -29.36
N LYS A 15 12.63 -31.81 -28.93
CA LYS A 15 13.06 -31.57 -27.55
C LYS A 15 12.83 -30.13 -27.09
N THR A 16 12.98 -29.16 -28.00
CA THR A 16 12.68 -27.75 -27.71
C THR A 16 11.17 -27.55 -27.54
N GLY A 17 10.34 -28.20 -28.38
CA GLY A 17 8.89 -28.17 -28.25
C GLY A 17 8.40 -28.78 -26.93
N GLU A 18 8.98 -29.91 -26.52
CA GLU A 18 8.71 -30.55 -25.23
C GLU A 18 9.14 -29.65 -24.06
N ALA A 19 10.37 -29.11 -24.09
CA ALA A 19 10.87 -28.21 -23.06
C ALA A 19 10.03 -26.92 -22.92
N VAL A 20 9.54 -26.37 -24.03
CA VAL A 20 8.61 -25.23 -24.03
C VAL A 20 7.27 -25.64 -23.41
N SER A 21 6.74 -26.81 -23.77
CA SER A 21 5.48 -27.32 -23.21
C SER A 21 5.60 -27.58 -21.70
N ASP A 22 6.74 -28.11 -21.25
CA ASP A 22 7.04 -28.38 -19.85
C ASP A 22 7.21 -27.09 -19.07
N GLY A 23 7.89 -26.09 -19.65
CA GLY A 23 7.98 -24.75 -19.08
C GLY A 23 6.61 -24.09 -18.91
N VAL A 24 5.74 -24.21 -19.92
CA VAL A 24 4.34 -23.72 -19.84
C VAL A 24 3.53 -24.50 -18.81
N GLY A 25 3.74 -25.82 -18.72
CA GLY A 25 3.12 -26.69 -17.71
C GLY A 25 3.51 -26.30 -16.29
N PHE A 26 4.80 -26.07 -16.06
CA PHE A 26 5.36 -25.59 -14.81
C PHE A 26 4.80 -24.22 -14.42
N LEU A 27 4.78 -23.25 -15.35
CA LEU A 27 4.20 -21.94 -15.10
C LEU A 27 2.70 -22.05 -14.78
N LYS A 28 1.93 -22.89 -15.49
CA LYS A 28 0.51 -23.10 -15.18
C LYS A 28 0.30 -23.74 -13.80
N ALA A 29 1.22 -24.60 -13.35
CA ALA A 29 1.15 -25.24 -12.04
C ALA A 29 1.51 -24.27 -10.90
N GLU A 30 2.49 -23.39 -11.11
CA GLU A 30 2.99 -22.46 -10.08
C GLU A 30 2.31 -21.08 -10.09
N LEU A 31 1.70 -20.66 -11.20
CA LEU A 31 0.98 -19.39 -11.27
C LEU A 31 -0.12 -19.27 -10.20
N PRO A 32 -0.97 -20.29 -9.97
CA PRO A 32 -2.00 -20.22 -8.93
C PRO A 32 -1.41 -20.02 -7.52
N SER A 33 -0.32 -20.73 -7.19
CA SER A 33 0.33 -20.65 -5.87
C SER A 33 0.96 -19.27 -5.65
N VAL A 34 1.70 -18.75 -6.64
CA VAL A 34 2.35 -17.45 -6.59
C VAL A 34 1.33 -16.31 -6.55
N ILE A 35 0.25 -16.40 -7.34
CA ILE A 35 -0.85 -15.42 -7.34
C ILE A 35 -1.51 -15.36 -5.96
N GLN A 36 -1.76 -16.50 -5.33
CA GLN A 36 -2.32 -16.53 -3.97
C GLN A 36 -1.36 -15.89 -2.95
N GLN A 37 -0.06 -16.22 -3.00
CA GLN A 37 0.93 -15.60 -2.12
C GLN A 37 1.00 -14.08 -2.31
N LEU A 38 0.96 -13.60 -3.56
CA LEU A 38 0.94 -12.17 -3.87
C LEU A 38 -0.33 -11.51 -3.33
N LEU A 39 -1.50 -12.12 -3.48
CA LEU A 39 -2.76 -11.65 -2.92
C LEU A 39 -2.68 -11.53 -1.39
N TYR A 40 -2.21 -12.56 -0.69
CA TYR A 40 -2.03 -12.52 0.77
C TYR A 40 -1.06 -11.42 1.20
N TRP A 41 0.06 -11.26 0.49
CA TRP A 41 1.02 -10.19 0.74
C TRP A 41 0.42 -8.80 0.52
N LYS A 42 -0.37 -8.61 -0.55
CA LYS A 42 -1.04 -7.32 -0.84
C LYS A 42 -2.13 -7.00 0.17
N ILE A 43 -2.87 -7.99 0.67
CA ILE A 43 -3.80 -7.82 1.79
C ILE A 43 -3.02 -7.40 3.04
N ALA A 44 -1.97 -8.14 3.42
CA ALA A 44 -1.20 -7.89 4.63
C ALA A 44 -0.50 -6.52 4.62
N SER A 45 0.15 -6.16 3.51
CA SER A 45 0.81 -4.86 3.36
C SER A 45 -0.18 -3.70 3.38
N SER A 46 -1.32 -3.81 2.69
CA SER A 46 -2.37 -2.78 2.72
C SER A 46 -3.01 -2.66 4.10
N PHE A 47 -3.20 -3.79 4.80
CA PHE A 47 -3.73 -3.81 6.16
C PHE A 47 -2.77 -3.18 7.17
N LEU A 48 -1.47 -3.52 7.11
CA LEU A 48 -0.44 -2.88 7.94
C LEU A 48 -0.37 -1.37 7.69
N GLY A 49 -0.41 -0.94 6.42
CA GLY A 49 -0.46 0.48 6.06
C GLY A 49 -1.67 1.20 6.66
N MET A 50 -2.85 0.57 6.61
CA MET A 50 -4.06 1.09 7.24
C MET A 50 -3.91 1.22 8.76
N VAL A 51 -3.40 0.19 9.44
CA VAL A 51 -3.20 0.21 10.90
C VAL A 51 -2.23 1.30 11.31
N ILE A 52 -1.10 1.45 10.61
CA ILE A 52 -0.12 2.50 10.87
C ILE A 52 -0.77 3.87 10.68
N THR A 53 -1.48 4.09 9.57
CA THR A 53 -2.09 5.39 9.28
C THR A 53 -3.22 5.71 10.27
N LEU A 54 -3.97 4.72 10.73
CA LEU A 54 -4.95 4.86 11.80
C LEU A 54 -4.29 5.24 13.12
N ALA A 55 -3.16 4.62 13.48
CA ALA A 55 -2.40 4.95 14.68
C ALA A 55 -1.86 6.38 14.64
N PHE A 56 -1.33 6.83 13.50
CA PHE A 56 -0.90 8.21 13.29
C PHE A 56 -2.05 9.20 13.38
N THR A 57 -3.20 8.88 12.79
CA THR A 57 -4.41 9.71 12.85
C THR A 57 -4.92 9.82 14.30
N TYR A 58 -4.94 8.71 15.04
CA TYR A 58 -5.31 8.69 16.45
C TYR A 58 -4.34 9.50 17.31
N ALA A 59 -3.03 9.34 17.10
CA ALA A 59 -2.01 10.11 17.79
C ALA A 59 -2.19 11.62 17.53
N ALA A 60 -2.37 12.03 16.28
CA ALA A 60 -2.64 13.42 15.91
C ALA A 60 -3.90 13.95 16.63
N PHE A 61 -4.98 13.16 16.67
CA PHE A 61 -6.21 13.53 17.37
C PHE A 61 -5.99 13.72 18.90
N VAL A 62 -5.22 12.83 19.53
CA VAL A 62 -4.85 12.95 20.96
C VAL A 62 -3.99 14.20 21.20
N PHE A 63 -3.01 14.48 20.34
CA PHE A 63 -2.18 15.68 20.44
C PHE A 63 -3.00 16.96 20.30
N ILE A 64 -3.93 17.01 19.33
CA ILE A 64 -4.86 18.14 19.16
C ILE A 64 -5.71 18.32 20.42
N ARG A 65 -6.35 17.24 20.90
CA ARG A 65 -7.20 17.28 22.09
C ARG A 65 -6.41 17.74 23.33
N ARG A 66 -5.16 17.30 23.48
CA ARG A 66 -4.28 17.71 24.58
C ARG A 66 -3.85 19.17 24.45
N GLY A 67 -3.56 19.65 23.24
CA GLY A 67 -3.27 21.05 22.95
C GLY A 67 -4.42 21.99 23.31
N PHE A 68 -5.65 21.64 22.90
CA PHE A 68 -6.85 22.41 23.25
C PHE A 68 -7.16 22.39 24.75
N ARG A 69 -6.94 21.26 25.45
CA ARG A 69 -7.16 21.18 26.91
C ARG A 69 -6.16 22.06 27.66
N SER A 70 -4.89 22.03 27.28
CA SER A 70 -3.86 22.91 27.85
C SER A 70 -4.01 24.38 27.46
N ALA A 71 -4.79 24.71 26.43
CA ALA A 71 -5.18 26.09 26.12
C ALA A 71 -6.36 26.57 26.97
N ALA A 72 -7.23 25.65 27.43
CA ALA A 72 -8.35 25.97 28.31
C ALA A 72 -7.92 26.24 29.76
N ASP A 73 -6.89 25.54 30.25
CA ASP A 73 -6.38 25.70 31.63
C ASP A 73 -5.53 26.97 31.83
N PHE A 74 -5.06 27.59 30.75
CA PHE A 74 -4.32 28.86 30.76
C PHE A 74 -5.12 29.91 30.00
N PRO A 75 -6.14 30.54 30.61
CA PRO A 75 -6.85 31.63 29.97
C PRO A 75 -5.84 32.74 29.62
N PRO A 76 -5.83 33.26 28.38
CA PRO A 76 -4.90 34.31 28.00
C PRO A 76 -5.08 35.49 28.94
N GLN A 77 -4.00 35.85 29.64
CA GLN A 77 -3.98 37.05 30.46
C GLN A 77 -4.30 38.23 29.53
N LYS A 78 -5.35 38.98 29.90
CA LYS A 78 -5.98 40.03 29.09
C LYS A 78 -4.88 40.93 28.48
N ASN A 79 -4.79 40.95 27.14
CA ASN A 79 -3.90 41.76 26.29
C ASN A 79 -2.47 41.25 25.96
N SER A 80 -2.14 39.97 26.12
CA SER A 80 -0.79 39.46 25.79
C SER A 80 -0.72 38.48 24.61
N TYR A 81 -1.55 38.65 23.57
CA TYR A 81 -1.48 37.80 22.36
C TYR A 81 -0.20 38.02 21.54
N ASP A 82 0.41 39.21 21.62
CA ASP A 82 1.59 39.57 20.83
C ASP A 82 2.93 39.17 21.47
N ASP A 83 2.98 38.99 22.80
CA ASP A 83 4.26 38.86 23.54
C ASP A 83 4.57 37.46 24.09
N ASP A 84 3.68 36.48 23.92
CA ASP A 84 3.91 35.13 24.42
C ASP A 84 4.31 34.16 23.29
N PRO A 85 5.63 33.97 23.03
CA PRO A 85 6.11 33.07 21.98
C PRO A 85 5.64 31.62 22.17
N ARG A 86 5.22 31.24 23.39
CA ARG A 86 4.67 29.92 23.70
C ARG A 86 3.25 29.73 23.15
N PHE A 87 2.46 30.79 23.02
CA PHE A 87 1.12 30.73 22.43
C PHE A 87 1.20 30.45 20.93
N TRP A 88 2.01 31.24 20.20
CA TRP A 88 2.22 31.05 18.77
C TRP A 88 2.81 29.68 18.44
N MET A 89 3.78 29.20 19.22
CA MET A 89 4.33 27.85 19.08
C MET A 89 3.25 26.76 19.24
N ARG A 90 2.36 26.87 20.24
CA ARG A 90 1.27 25.91 20.48
C ARG A 90 0.18 25.97 19.41
N PHE A 91 -0.17 27.17 18.95
CA PHE A 91 -1.13 27.38 17.87
C PHE A 91 -0.62 26.73 16.57
N TRP A 92 0.62 27.04 16.16
CA TRP A 92 1.24 26.42 15.00
C TRP A 92 1.37 24.91 15.12
N LEU A 93 1.76 24.38 16.29
CA LEU A 93 1.82 22.94 16.53
C LEU A 93 0.45 22.27 16.35
N THR A 94 -0.62 22.93 16.82
CA THR A 94 -1.99 22.43 16.69
C THR A 94 -2.44 22.45 15.23
N VAL A 95 -2.19 23.55 14.50
CA VAL A 95 -2.52 23.69 13.07
C VAL A 95 -1.78 22.65 12.22
N VAL A 96 -0.47 22.47 12.46
CA VAL A 96 0.34 21.46 11.76
C VAL A 96 -0.16 20.05 12.06
N SER A 97 -0.47 19.74 13.32
CA SER A 97 -1.01 18.42 13.68
C SER A 97 -2.40 18.17 13.09
N ALA A 98 -3.24 19.19 12.97
CA ALA A 98 -4.55 19.11 12.33
C ALA A 98 -4.42 18.87 10.83
N GLY A 99 -3.52 19.59 10.15
CA GLY A 99 -3.23 19.37 8.73
C GLY A 99 -2.70 17.96 8.47
N LEU A 100 -1.75 17.50 9.29
CA LEU A 100 -1.15 16.17 9.16
C LEU A 100 -2.16 15.04 9.45
N GLY A 101 -3.06 15.26 10.42
CA GLY A 101 -4.19 14.39 10.71
C GLY A 101 -5.20 14.32 9.56
N LEU A 102 -5.51 15.45 8.91
CA LEU A 102 -6.43 15.50 7.77
C LEU A 102 -5.86 14.77 6.55
N VAL A 103 -4.57 14.99 6.24
CA VAL A 103 -3.87 14.24 5.18
C VAL A 103 -3.86 12.75 5.47
N SER A 104 -3.54 12.36 6.71
CA SER A 104 -3.55 10.94 7.12
C SER A 104 -4.95 10.33 6.99
N PHE A 105 -6.00 11.06 7.36
CA PHE A 105 -7.39 10.62 7.22
C PHE A 105 -7.79 10.40 5.76
N VAL A 106 -7.41 11.32 4.85
CA VAL A 106 -7.66 11.16 3.40
C VAL A 106 -6.90 9.95 2.82
N CYS A 107 -5.69 9.69 3.31
CA CYS A 107 -4.93 8.49 2.92
C CYS A 107 -5.61 7.20 3.37
N VAL A 108 -6.20 7.15 4.57
CA VAL A 108 -7.00 5.99 5.02
C VAL A 108 -8.20 5.75 4.10
N LEU A 109 -8.92 6.81 3.72
CA LEU A 109 -10.06 6.70 2.82
C LEU A 109 -9.70 6.20 1.42
N ASN A 110 -8.45 6.37 0.98
CA ASN A 110 -7.97 5.82 -0.29
C ASN A 110 -7.33 4.42 -0.14
N SER A 111 -7.03 3.96 1.08
CA SER A 111 -6.30 2.71 1.33
C SER A 111 -7.17 1.46 1.41
N PHE A 112 -8.42 1.50 0.93
CA PHE A 112 -9.35 0.34 0.92
C PHE A 112 -8.96 -0.79 -0.06
N THR A 113 -7.70 -0.83 -0.50
CA THR A 113 -7.14 -1.88 -1.35
C THR A 113 -7.30 -3.27 -0.74
N TRP A 114 -7.16 -3.39 0.59
CA TRP A 114 -7.36 -4.67 1.29
C TRP A 114 -8.81 -5.17 1.19
N LEU A 115 -9.79 -4.25 1.27
CA LEU A 115 -11.22 -4.57 1.16
C LEU A 115 -11.58 -4.97 -0.28
N LYS A 116 -10.99 -4.28 -1.27
CA LYS A 116 -11.12 -4.62 -2.70
C LYS A 116 -10.59 -6.02 -2.99
N ILE A 117 -9.45 -6.39 -2.41
CA ILE A 117 -8.87 -7.72 -2.56
C ILE A 117 -9.75 -8.79 -1.89
N TRP A 118 -10.36 -8.49 -0.74
CA TRP A 118 -11.21 -9.44 -0.03
C TRP A 118 -12.54 -9.72 -0.77
N ILE A 119 -13.18 -8.69 -1.33
CA ILE A 119 -14.47 -8.83 -2.03
C ILE A 119 -14.30 -9.39 -3.45
N ALA A 120 -13.26 -8.97 -4.19
CA ALA A 120 -13.09 -9.30 -5.61
C ALA A 120 -11.62 -9.58 -5.99
N PRO A 121 -11.04 -10.69 -5.50
CA PRO A 121 -9.62 -11.00 -5.71
C PRO A 121 -9.26 -11.18 -7.20
N LYS A 122 -10.17 -11.76 -7.99
CA LYS A 122 -9.96 -11.96 -9.44
C LYS A 122 -9.93 -10.65 -10.23
N VAL A 123 -10.81 -9.69 -9.88
CA VAL A 123 -10.87 -8.38 -10.54
C VAL A 123 -9.64 -7.55 -10.19
N TYR A 124 -9.19 -7.61 -8.93
CA TYR A 124 -7.95 -6.97 -8.49
C TYR A 124 -6.73 -7.45 -9.28
N LEU A 125 -6.63 -8.76 -9.58
CA LEU A 125 -5.52 -9.29 -10.37
C LEU A 125 -5.50 -8.75 -11.81
N ILE A 126 -6.67 -8.57 -12.44
CA ILE A 126 -6.77 -8.01 -13.80
C ILE A 126 -6.32 -6.55 -13.81
N GLU A 127 -6.75 -5.75 -12.84
CA GLU A 127 -6.29 -4.37 -12.71
C GLU A 127 -4.80 -4.28 -12.37
N TYR A 128 -4.31 -5.17 -11.51
CA TYR A 128 -2.89 -5.24 -11.17
C TYR A 128 -2.05 -5.58 -12.41
N ALA A 129 -2.46 -6.59 -13.18
CA ALA A 129 -1.82 -6.94 -14.45
C ALA A 129 -1.83 -5.77 -15.44
N ALA A 130 -2.95 -5.06 -15.56
CA ALA A 130 -3.05 -3.86 -16.39
C ALA A 130 -2.16 -2.71 -15.90
N SER A 131 -2.01 -2.54 -14.59
CA SER A 131 -1.10 -1.54 -14.00
C SER A 131 0.37 -1.87 -14.19
N LEU A 132 0.71 -3.17 -14.26
CA LEU A 132 2.08 -3.65 -14.44
C LEU A 132 2.52 -3.61 -15.92
N ALA A 133 1.56 -3.72 -16.85
CA ALA A 133 1.78 -3.62 -18.29
C ALA A 133 1.95 -2.16 -18.78
N LYS A 134 1.86 -1.20 -17.87
CA LYS A 134 1.94 0.24 -18.14
C LYS A 134 3.33 0.76 -17.84
#